data_AF-A0A972XKQ0-F1
#
_entry.id   AF-A0A972XKQ0-F1
#
_cell.length_a   1.000
_cell.length_b   1.000
_cell.length_c   1.000
_cell.angle_alpha   90.00
_cell.angle_beta   90.00
_cell.angle_gamma   90.00
#
_symmetry.space_group_name_H-M   'P 1'
#
loop_
_entity.id
_entity.type
_entity.pdbx_description
1 polymer ?
#
loop_
_entity_poly.entity_id
_entity_poly.type
_entity_poly.pdbx_seq_one_letter_code
_entity_poly.pdbx_strand_id
1 'polypeptide(L)' 'MGRKEILSLAAGIGFFIIWIIDLNSTVPKDIQGHFWSEIFYHYGWLMYCVACLFYFQYSKNERMKKEDAQKSNKK' A
#
# COMPACT_ATOMS: atom_id res chain seq x y z
N MET A 1 13.12 -9.34 -8.62
CA MET A 1 11.73 -8.99 -8.26
C MET A 1 10.82 -9.26 -9.44
N GLY A 2 9.63 -9.81 -9.21
CA GLY A 2 8.64 -10.03 -10.26
C GLY A 2 7.93 -8.74 -10.68
N ARG A 3 7.33 -8.70 -11.88
CA ARG A 3 6.55 -7.54 -12.37
C ARG A 3 5.44 -7.11 -11.39
N LYS A 4 4.78 -8.08 -10.75
CA LYS A 4 3.74 -7.84 -9.73
C LYS A 4 4.28 -7.09 -8.52
N GLU A 5 5.47 -7.45 -8.04
CA GLU A 5 6.15 -6.81 -6.91
C GLU A 5 6.47 -5.35 -7.25
N ILE A 6 7.09 -5.10 -8.41
CA ILE A 6 7.45 -3.74 -8.87
C ILE A 6 6.20 -2.86 -8.99
N LEU A 7 5.13 -3.39 -9.60
CA LEU A 7 3.90 -2.64 -9.82
C LEU A 7 3.19 -2.32 -8.50
N SER A 8 3.15 -3.27 -7.56
CA SER A 8 2.59 -3.03 -6.23
C SER A 8 3.40 -2.03 -5.39
N LEU A 9 4.74 -2.06 -5.51
CA LEU A 9 5.60 -1.11 -4.82
C LEU A 9 5.43 0.30 -5.39
N ALA A 10 5.40 0.43 -6.72
CA ALA A 10 5.18 1.71 -7.40
C ALA A 10 3.79 2.30 -7.06
N ALA A 11 2.74 1.47 -7.06
CA ALA A 11 1.40 1.89 -6.65
C ALA A 11 1.36 2.34 -5.18
N GLY A 12 2.01 1.59 -4.27
CA GLY A 12 2.11 1.97 -2.86
C GLY A 12 2.79 3.32 -2.67
N ILE A 13 3.93 3.55 -3.34
CA ILE A 13 4.62 4.86 -3.31
C ILE A 13 3.73 5.97 -3.89
N GLY A 14 3.01 5.70 -4.99
CA GLY A 14 2.07 6.65 -5.59
C GLY A 14 0.97 7.07 -4.61
N PHE A 15 0.30 6.10 -3.98
CA PHE A 15 -0.72 6.38 -2.97
C PHE A 15 -0.15 7.09 -1.74
N PHE A 16 1.08 6.80 -1.35
CA PHE A 16 1.75 7.50 -0.25
C PHE A 16 1.98 8.99 -0.58
N ILE A 17 2.42 9.31 -1.79
CA ILE A 17 2.59 10.70 -2.24
C ILE A 17 1.23 11.41 -2.28
N ILE A 18 0.19 10.76 -2.83
CA ILE A 18 -1.17 11.32 -2.85
C ILE A 18 -1.65 11.60 -1.43
N TRP A 19 -1.42 10.69 -0.50
CA TRP A 19 -1.77 10.87 0.90
C TRP A 19 -1.07 12.08 1.54
N ILE A 20 0.23 12.29 1.27
CA ILE A 20 0.95 13.47 1.77
C ILE A 20 0.35 14.77 1.23
N ILE A 21 -0.02 14.80 -0.05
CA ILE A 21 -0.66 15.97 -0.66
C ILE A 21 -2.02 16.22 -0.03
N ASP A 22 -2.82 15.16 0.13
CA ASP A 22 -4.16 15.23 0.70
C ASP A 22 -4.15 15.66 2.18
N LEU A 23 -3.14 15.24 2.95
CA LEU A 23 -2.96 15.62 4.35
C LEU A 23 -2.66 17.12 4.53
N ASN A 24 -2.15 17.79 3.49
CA ASN A 24 -1.95 19.23 3.46
C ASN A 24 -3.16 19.99 2.87
N SER A 25 -4.18 19.27 2.38
CA SER A 25 -5.40 19.86 1.86
C SER A 25 -6.34 20.26 2.98
N THR A 26 -7.06 21.36 2.80
CA THR A 26 -8.09 21.79 3.76
C THR A 26 -9.28 20.84 3.72
N VAL A 27 -9.72 20.39 4.89
CA VAL A 27 -10.98 19.64 5.04
C VAL A 27 -12.17 20.49 4.56
N PRO A 28 -13.08 19.96 3.72
CA PRO A 28 -14.31 20.66 3.35
C PRO A 28 -15.15 21.04 4.57
N LYS A 29 -15.79 22.22 4.54
CA LYS A 29 -16.57 22.77 5.67
C LYS A 29 -17.70 21.86 6.14
N ASP A 30 -18.21 21.04 5.23
CA ASP A 30 -19.27 20.06 5.40
C ASP A 30 -18.83 18.82 6.20
N ILE A 31 -17.52 18.61 6.38
CA ILE A 31 -16.93 17.50 7.11
C ILE A 31 -16.23 17.99 8.41
N GLN A 32 -15.93 19.29 8.48
CA GLN A 32 -15.30 19.92 9.63
C GLN A 32 -16.13 19.76 10.92
N GLY A 33 -15.52 19.20 11.97
CA GLY A 33 -16.15 18.92 13.26
C GLY A 33 -16.67 17.48 13.42
N HIS A 34 -16.65 16.67 12.35
CA HIS A 34 -16.98 15.24 12.42
C HIS A 34 -15.71 14.39 12.48
N PHE A 35 -15.23 14.11 13.70
CA PHE A 35 -13.99 13.38 13.97
C PHE A 35 -13.73 12.16 13.06
N TRP A 36 -14.70 11.25 12.94
CA TRP A 36 -14.54 10.06 12.09
C TRP A 36 -14.44 10.40 10.61
N SER A 37 -15.26 11.34 10.14
CA SER A 37 -15.29 11.73 8.73
C SER A 37 -14.02 12.47 8.30
N GLU A 38 -13.46 13.30 9.18
CA GLU A 38 -12.16 13.96 8.95
C GLU A 38 -11.01 12.95 8.85
N ILE A 39 -11.01 11.95 9.75
CA ILE A 39 -10.04 10.86 9.71
C ILE A 39 -10.21 10.05 8.42
N PHE A 40 -11.42 9.63 8.06
CA PHE A 40 -11.59 8.83 6.84
C PHE A 40 -11.26 9.61 5.57
N TYR A 41 -11.51 10.92 5.54
CA TYR A 41 -11.20 11.79 4.40
C TYR A 41 -9.71 11.75 4.07
N HIS A 42 -8.84 11.97 5.06
CA HIS A 42 -7.40 11.98 4.81
C HIS A 42 -6.77 10.60 4.75
N TYR A 43 -7.29 9.61 5.49
CA TYR A 43 -6.60 8.33 5.64
C TYR A 43 -6.97 7.30 4.57
N GLY A 44 -7.93 7.58 3.70
CA GLY A 44 -8.29 6.69 2.59
C GLY A 44 -7.09 6.34 1.70
N TRP A 45 -6.32 7.34 1.28
CA TRP A 45 -5.13 7.15 0.45
C TRP A 45 -4.01 6.38 1.18
N LEU A 46 -3.87 6.59 2.49
CA LEU A 46 -2.94 5.83 3.30
C LEU A 46 -3.31 4.34 3.34
N MET A 47 -4.60 4.02 3.47
CA MET A 47 -5.07 2.63 3.48
C MET A 47 -4.79 1.93 2.14
N TYR A 48 -4.95 2.62 1.02
CA TYR A 48 -4.55 2.08 -0.30
C TYR A 48 -3.04 1.83 -0.39
N CYS A 49 -2.22 2.76 0.10
CA CYS A 49 -0.77 2.57 0.20
C CYS A 49 -0.42 1.30 1.01
N VAL A 50 -0.99 1.16 2.21
CA VAL A 50 -0.76 0.01 3.09
C VAL A 50 -1.18 -1.31 2.42
N ALA A 51 -2.34 -1.34 1.75
CA ALA A 51 -2.80 -2.50 1.02
C ALA A 51 -1.81 -2.92 -0.09
N CYS A 52 -1.28 -1.96 -0.85
CA CYS A 52 -0.26 -2.21 -1.87
C CYS A 52 1.04 -2.78 -1.27
N LEU A 53 1.48 -2.26 -0.11
CA LEU A 53 2.66 -2.75 0.59
C LEU A 53 2.48 -4.16 1.14
N PHE A 54 1.31 -4.49 1.69
CA PHE A 54 0.99 -5.85 2.11
C PHE A 54 0.95 -6.82 0.93
N TYR A 55 0.36 -6.42 -0.20
CA TYR A 55 0.38 -7.24 -1.41
C TYR A 55 1.80 -7.45 -1.95
N PHE A 56 2.65 -6.42 -1.91
CA PHE A 56 4.08 -6.54 -2.24
C PHE A 56 4.78 -7.58 -1.35
N GLN A 57 4.60 -7.48 -0.02
CA GLN A 57 5.18 -8.44 0.92
C GLN A 57 4.67 -9.86 0.68
N TYR A 58 3.36 -10.02 0.44
CA TYR A 58 2.75 -11.30 0.11
C TYR A 58 3.36 -11.90 -1.16
N SER A 59 3.42 -11.13 -2.25
CA SER A 59 4.02 -11.57 -3.52
C SER A 59 5.48 -11.97 -3.36
N LYS A 60 6.24 -11.21 -2.56
CA LYS A 60 7.64 -11.50 -2.25
C LYS A 60 7.78 -12.82 -1.48
N ASN A 61 6.95 -13.04 -0.46
CA ASN A 61 6.95 -14.27 0.31
C ASN A 61 6.59 -15.49 -0.54
N GLU A 62 5.59 -15.37 -1.43
CA GLU A 62 5.24 -16.44 -2.37
C GLU A 62 6.39 -16.81 -3.29
N ARG A 63 7.12 -15.82 -3.82
CA ARG A 63 8.30 -16.06 -4.67
C ARG A 63 9.41 -16.78 -3.90
N MET A 64 9.73 -16.31 -2.69
CA MET A 64 10.77 -16.93 -1.85
C MET A 64 10.43 -18.38 -1.52
N LYS A 65 9.18 -18.68 -1.13
CA LYS A 65 8.72 -20.05 -0.89
C LYS A 65 8.91 -20.98 -2.10
N LYS A 66 8.65 -20.48 -3.31
CA LYS A 66 8.86 -21.24 -4.57
C LYS A 66 10.35 -21.47 -4.85
N GLU A 67 11.18 -20.46 -4.62
CA GLU A 67 12.64 -20.56 -4.76
C GLU A 67 13.24 -21.57 -3.76
N ASP A 68 12.76 -21.59 -2.51
CA ASP A 68 13.21 -22.50 -1.47
C ASP A 68 12.81 -23.96 -1.76
N ALA A 69 11.56 -24.18 -2.22
CA ALA A 69 11.09 -25.51 -2.63
C ALA A 69 11.91 -26.08 -3.80
N GLN A 70 12.27 -25.25 -4.78
CA GLN A 70 13.10 -25.67 -5.91
C GLN A 70 14.55 -26.01 -5.49
N LYS A 71 15.11 -25.30 -4.50
CA LYS A 71 16.44 -25.59 -3.96
C LYS A 71 16.44 -26.89 -3.14
N SER A 72 15.39 -27.15 -2.37
CA SER A 72 15.26 -28.39 -1.59
C SER A 72 15.12 -29.62 -2.47
N ASN A 73 14.44 -29.52 -3.62
CA ASN A 73 14.21 -30.65 -4.54
C ASN A 73 15.42 -30.95 -5.45
N LYS A 74 16.46 -30.12 -5.41
CA LYS A 74 17.73 -30.31 -6.14
C LYS A 74 18.85 -30.88 -5.26
N LYS A 75 18.61 -31.08 -3.97
CA LYS A 75 19.49 -31.79 -3.03
C LYS A 75 19.01 -33.21 -2.85
#